data_AF-A0AAU4BC47-F1
#
_entry.id   AF-A0AAU4BC47-F1
#
_cell.length_a   1.000
_cell.length_b   1.000
_cell.length_c   1.000
_cell.angle_alpha   90.00
_cell.angle_beta   90.00
_cell.angle_gamma   90.00
#
_symmetry.space_group_name_H-M   'P 1'
#
loop_
_entity.id
_entity.type
_entity.pdbx_description
1 polymer ?
#
loop_
_entity_poly.entity_id
_entity_poly.type
_entity_poly.pdbx_seq_one_letter_code
_entity_poly.pdbx_strand_id
1 'polypeptide(L)'
;MARKHLLLGITVGTCLAAALATPALADTASPAAQARSAATAPRPTGPVGETATIQKRLRMSLGSEFGGAWVKNGSRVVVATTDASAAPAIRAAGAEPKVVKYSERRLGGELAKLNRHSRSAAKSVTSWYVDAETNTVVVNASDGAAAKRFVKASGVSASAVRIVHSTEKPRLVHDIIGGERYWTTQYGCSVAFSVTGGYITAGHCGDTGETTEGANRVAQGTFGGSSFPGDDYAWVDTNSQWTPTPKVNRYDGTYETINGATEAPVGTRVCRSGGTTNTRIWCGPIQQRNATVNYPEGTVTGLIRANVCADPGDSGGALFTETGGQAQGITSGTSGSCNNGQDSNDQTWFQPVGEVLQILARDGRELVTEDGPGPGTCDGHETKVTDSLTSGASDYQPGGDYTTTATGAHTACLDGPDGVDFDVYLQKLNGGTWQTVAQSISPTPDETINYTGTAGTYRYRVHAYSGGGEYTFGFSKP
;
A
#
# COMPACT_ATOMS: atom_id res chain seq x y z
N MET A 1 51.91 21.52 41.82
CA MET A 1 53.30 21.15 41.52
C MET A 1 53.33 20.24 40.29
N ALA A 2 54.19 20.58 39.32
CA ALA A 2 54.75 19.82 38.18
C ALA A 2 53.85 18.83 37.37
N ARG A 3 53.49 19.14 36.12
CA ARG A 3 54.22 18.93 34.83
C ARG A 3 54.33 17.46 34.39
N LYS A 4 53.74 17.13 33.22
CA LYS A 4 54.47 16.91 31.96
C LYS A 4 53.52 16.58 30.78
N HIS A 5 53.59 17.42 29.74
CA HIS A 5 53.13 17.13 28.39
C HIS A 5 54.17 16.23 27.68
N LEU A 6 53.71 15.31 26.84
CA LEU A 6 54.55 14.60 25.87
C LEU A 6 53.96 14.80 24.47
N LEU A 7 54.78 15.41 23.60
CA LEU A 7 54.60 15.55 22.16
C LEU A 7 55.49 14.51 21.46
N LEU A 8 54.91 13.68 20.60
CA LEU A 8 55.56 12.99 19.47
C LEU A 8 54.55 13.14 18.31
N GLY A 9 54.82 13.68 17.12
CA GLY A 9 56.08 13.75 16.38
C GLY A 9 56.14 12.61 15.35
N ILE A 10 55.33 12.66 14.29
CA ILE A 10 55.43 11.72 13.15
C ILE A 10 55.67 12.49 11.86
N THR A 11 56.81 12.17 11.27
CA THR A 11 57.43 12.65 10.03
C THR A 11 56.70 12.14 8.78
N VAL A 12 56.45 13.04 7.82
CA VAL A 12 56.01 12.71 6.46
C VAL A 12 57.24 12.36 5.61
N GLY A 13 57.33 11.10 5.18
CA GLY A 13 58.33 10.62 4.23
C GLY A 13 57.70 10.47 2.84
N THR A 14 57.95 11.45 1.96
CA THR A 14 57.68 11.36 0.52
C THR A 14 58.77 10.52 -0.17
N CYS A 15 58.42 9.35 -0.68
CA CYS A 15 59.23 8.62 -1.66
C CYS A 15 58.65 8.84 -3.07
N LEU A 16 59.43 9.54 -3.89
CA LEU A 16 59.21 9.73 -5.32
C LEU A 16 59.95 8.60 -6.05
N ALA A 17 59.23 7.74 -6.77
CA ALA A 17 59.81 6.78 -7.70
C ALA A 17 59.21 7.04 -9.09
N ALA A 18 60.01 7.61 -9.98
CA ALA A 18 59.70 7.75 -11.39
C ALA A 18 60.06 6.45 -12.11
N ALA A 19 59.08 5.86 -12.81
CA ALA A 19 59.32 4.78 -13.77
C ALA A 19 58.59 5.08 -15.09
N LEU A 20 59.42 5.05 -16.14
CA LEU A 20 59.26 5.31 -17.56
C LEU A 20 57.95 4.82 -18.21
N ALA A 21 57.37 5.68 -19.05
CA ALA A 21 56.24 5.34 -19.92
C ALA A 21 56.72 4.64 -21.21
N THR A 22 56.09 3.50 -21.52
CA THR A 22 56.05 2.89 -22.86
C THR A 22 54.58 2.61 -23.20
N PRO A 23 54.06 3.00 -24.37
CA PRO A 23 52.67 2.76 -24.73
C PRO A 23 52.54 1.33 -25.29
N ALA A 24 51.89 0.45 -24.53
CA ALA A 24 51.40 -0.82 -25.05
C ALA A 24 49.91 -0.70 -25.34
N LEU A 25 49.56 -0.73 -26.62
CA LEU A 25 48.21 -0.99 -27.12
C LEU A 25 47.80 -2.39 -26.65
N ALA A 26 46.78 -2.49 -25.81
CA ALA A 26 46.03 -3.72 -25.58
C ALA A 26 44.56 -3.38 -25.33
N ASP A 27 43.77 -3.71 -26.34
CA ASP A 27 42.33 -3.77 -26.39
C ASP A 27 41.74 -4.48 -25.16
N THR A 28 41.00 -3.76 -24.32
CA THR A 28 39.91 -4.34 -23.53
C THR A 28 38.75 -3.36 -23.54
N ALA A 29 37.90 -3.51 -24.55
CA ALA A 29 36.60 -2.88 -24.59
C ALA A 29 35.86 -3.15 -23.27
N SER A 30 35.57 -2.09 -22.53
CA SER A 30 34.53 -2.10 -21.51
C SER A 30 33.25 -2.64 -22.15
N PRO A 31 32.49 -3.53 -21.49
CA PRO A 31 31.14 -3.83 -21.97
C PRO A 31 30.36 -2.52 -21.95
N ALA A 32 30.11 -1.99 -23.14
CA ALA A 32 29.25 -0.84 -23.33
C ALA A 32 27.96 -1.10 -22.56
N ALA A 33 27.60 -0.15 -21.70
CA ALA A 33 26.29 -0.09 -21.07
C ALA A 33 25.26 -0.32 -22.18
N GLN A 34 24.60 -1.48 -22.15
CA GLN A 34 23.45 -1.73 -23.02
C GLN A 34 22.50 -0.57 -22.78
N ALA A 35 22.33 0.26 -23.79
CA ALA A 35 21.31 1.29 -23.81
C ALA A 35 20.01 0.56 -23.50
N ARG A 36 19.50 0.75 -22.27
CA ARG A 36 18.15 0.33 -21.90
C ARG A 36 17.26 0.94 -22.94
N SER A 37 16.71 0.12 -23.83
CA SER A 37 15.62 0.55 -24.70
C SER A 37 14.58 1.15 -23.78
N ALA A 38 14.33 2.45 -23.95
CA ALA A 38 13.23 3.10 -23.25
C ALA A 38 11.99 2.26 -23.59
N ALA A 39 11.43 1.58 -22.59
CA ALA A 39 10.19 0.85 -22.75
C ALA A 39 9.19 1.84 -23.34
N THR A 40 8.77 1.61 -24.58
CA THR A 40 7.71 2.39 -25.22
C THR A 40 6.51 2.34 -24.28
N ALA A 41 6.11 3.51 -23.74
CA ALA A 41 4.95 3.59 -22.87
C ALA A 41 3.78 2.86 -23.55
N PRO A 42 3.07 1.94 -22.85
CA PRO A 42 1.98 1.20 -23.46
C PRO A 42 0.97 2.19 -24.06
N ARG A 43 0.65 2.01 -25.35
CA ARG A 43 -0.40 2.81 -25.98
C ARG A 43 -1.70 2.51 -25.23
N PRO A 44 -2.41 3.52 -24.69
CA PRO A 44 -3.68 3.26 -24.02
C PRO A 44 -4.63 2.58 -25.01
N THR A 45 -5.12 1.39 -24.63
CA THR A 45 -6.11 0.60 -25.38
C THR A 45 -7.49 0.75 -24.73
N GLY A 46 -8.56 0.50 -25.49
CA GLY A 46 -9.95 0.67 -25.01
C GLY A 46 -10.47 2.12 -25.06
N PRO A 47 -11.65 2.39 -24.48
CA PRO A 47 -12.35 3.68 -24.57
C PRO A 47 -11.51 4.90 -24.13
N VAL A 48 -10.66 4.72 -23.11
CA VAL A 48 -9.74 5.77 -22.63
C VAL A 48 -8.68 6.12 -23.68
N GLY A 49 -8.16 5.12 -24.42
CA GLY A 49 -7.22 5.34 -25.51
C GLY A 49 -7.82 6.04 -26.72
N GLU A 50 -9.08 5.75 -27.01
CA GLU A 50 -9.85 6.39 -28.08
C GLU A 50 -10.11 7.87 -27.79
N THR A 51 -10.58 8.19 -26.60
CA THR A 51 -10.85 9.58 -26.18
C THR A 51 -9.59 10.46 -26.22
N ALA A 52 -8.45 9.95 -25.74
CA ALA A 52 -7.16 10.64 -25.80
C ALA A 52 -6.68 10.89 -27.25
N THR A 53 -6.96 9.94 -28.16
CA THR A 53 -6.60 10.06 -29.58
C THR A 53 -7.44 11.14 -30.27
N ILE A 54 -8.75 11.19 -30.01
CA ILE A 54 -9.67 12.20 -30.53
C ILE A 54 -9.24 13.60 -30.08
N GLN A 55 -8.98 13.78 -28.78
CA GLN A 55 -8.49 15.04 -28.23
C GLN A 55 -7.20 15.49 -28.90
N LYS A 56 -6.19 14.61 -29.01
CA LYS A 56 -4.90 14.95 -29.62
C LYS A 56 -5.06 15.39 -31.07
N ARG A 57 -5.85 14.66 -31.87
CA ARG A 57 -6.11 14.97 -33.28
C ARG A 57 -6.78 16.34 -33.43
N LEU A 58 -7.87 16.57 -32.70
CA LEU A 58 -8.62 17.82 -32.79
C LEU A 58 -7.86 19.02 -32.25
N ARG A 59 -7.03 18.84 -31.21
CA ARG A 59 -6.13 19.90 -30.74
C ARG A 59 -5.14 20.35 -31.82
N MET A 60 -4.59 19.40 -32.59
CA MET A 60 -3.67 19.73 -33.69
C MET A 60 -4.39 20.39 -34.88
N SER A 61 -5.57 19.89 -35.25
CA SER A 61 -6.31 20.42 -36.41
C SER A 61 -6.92 21.79 -36.15
N LEU A 62 -7.41 22.05 -34.93
CA LEU A 62 -8.06 23.31 -34.55
C LEU A 62 -7.05 24.40 -34.16
N GLY A 63 -5.84 24.04 -33.75
CA GLY A 63 -4.75 24.99 -33.53
C GLY A 63 -5.09 26.07 -32.49
N SER A 64 -5.10 27.35 -32.89
CA SER A 64 -5.43 28.49 -32.02
C SER A 64 -6.87 28.49 -31.53
N GLU A 65 -7.76 27.81 -32.27
CA GLU A 65 -9.20 27.78 -31.99
C GLU A 65 -9.60 26.65 -31.04
N PHE A 66 -8.66 25.81 -30.62
CA PHE A 66 -8.92 24.76 -29.64
C PHE A 66 -9.16 25.36 -28.25
N GLY A 67 -10.33 25.09 -27.66
CA GLY A 67 -10.79 25.60 -26.36
C GLY A 67 -10.59 24.66 -25.18
N GLY A 68 -10.21 23.40 -25.43
CA GLY A 68 -10.09 22.33 -24.42
C GLY A 68 -10.93 21.11 -24.78
N ALA A 69 -10.80 20.04 -24.00
CA ALA A 69 -11.61 18.82 -24.16
C ALA A 69 -11.85 18.15 -22.80
N TRP A 70 -12.97 17.45 -22.66
CA TRP A 70 -13.31 16.67 -21.47
C TRP A 70 -14.24 15.50 -21.83
N VAL A 71 -14.39 14.57 -20.89
CA VAL A 71 -15.32 13.45 -21.04
C VAL A 71 -16.59 13.74 -20.24
N LYS A 72 -17.73 13.65 -20.92
CA LYS A 72 -19.06 13.76 -20.33
C LYS A 72 -19.67 12.36 -20.21
N ASN A 73 -20.28 12.06 -19.06
CA ASN A 73 -20.98 10.79 -18.79
C ASN A 73 -20.09 9.54 -19.04
N GLY A 74 -18.80 9.60 -18.69
CA GLY A 74 -17.88 8.45 -18.71
C GLY A 74 -17.34 8.01 -20.07
N SER A 75 -17.94 8.43 -21.19
CA SER A 75 -17.49 7.99 -22.54
C SER A 75 -17.60 9.02 -23.66
N ARG A 76 -18.38 10.10 -23.50
CA ARG A 76 -18.60 11.08 -24.57
C ARG A 76 -17.56 12.20 -24.53
N VAL A 77 -16.71 12.29 -25.54
CA VAL A 77 -15.73 13.39 -25.64
C VAL A 77 -16.42 14.67 -26.11
N VAL A 78 -16.26 15.74 -25.33
CA VAL A 78 -16.62 17.10 -25.73
C VAL A 78 -15.35 17.85 -26.08
N VAL A 79 -15.34 18.55 -27.21
CA VAL A 79 -14.25 19.41 -27.64
C VAL A 79 -14.75 20.84 -27.76
N ALA A 80 -14.14 21.72 -26.96
CA ALA A 80 -14.40 23.14 -27.00
C ALA A 80 -13.62 23.82 -28.14
N THR A 81 -14.24 24.82 -28.77
CA THR A 81 -13.61 25.65 -29.79
C THR A 81 -14.08 27.11 -29.70
N THR A 82 -13.23 28.07 -30.07
CA THR A 82 -13.60 29.47 -30.22
C THR A 82 -14.23 29.80 -31.57
N ASP A 83 -14.17 28.87 -32.53
CA ASP A 83 -14.74 29.02 -33.87
C ASP A 83 -15.93 28.07 -34.07
N ALA A 84 -17.13 28.63 -34.18
CA ALA A 84 -18.35 27.88 -34.48
C ALA A 84 -18.28 27.10 -35.80
N SER A 85 -17.46 27.54 -36.76
CA SER A 85 -17.29 26.89 -38.06
C SER A 85 -16.61 25.52 -37.97
N ALA A 86 -15.86 25.25 -36.87
CA ALA A 86 -15.18 23.99 -36.63
C ALA A 86 -16.10 22.84 -36.17
N ALA A 87 -17.37 23.13 -35.84
CA ALA A 87 -18.30 22.15 -35.29
C ALA A 87 -18.51 20.89 -36.18
N PRO A 88 -18.58 20.98 -37.52
CA PRO A 88 -18.68 19.79 -38.38
C PRO A 88 -17.44 18.90 -38.31
N ALA A 89 -16.23 19.48 -38.28
CA ALA A 89 -14.98 18.74 -38.20
C ALA A 89 -14.84 18.01 -36.85
N ILE A 90 -15.28 18.63 -35.76
CA ILE A 90 -15.32 18.03 -34.42
C ILE A 90 -16.27 16.82 -34.39
N ARG A 91 -17.48 16.95 -34.95
CA ARG A 91 -18.44 15.83 -35.06
C ARG A 91 -17.91 14.69 -35.91
N ALA A 92 -17.30 15.00 -37.05
CA ALA A 92 -16.70 14.00 -37.94
C ALA A 92 -15.57 13.21 -37.28
N ALA A 93 -14.90 13.79 -36.29
CA ALA A 93 -13.88 13.12 -35.48
C ALA A 93 -14.45 12.36 -34.27
N GLY A 94 -15.78 12.29 -34.11
CA GLY A 94 -16.44 11.52 -33.04
C GLY A 94 -16.62 12.29 -31.72
N ALA A 95 -16.45 13.61 -31.71
CA ALA A 95 -16.62 14.44 -30.51
C ALA A 95 -17.83 15.39 -30.61
N GLU A 96 -18.34 15.82 -29.46
CA GLU A 96 -19.36 16.85 -29.36
C GLU A 96 -18.71 18.25 -29.37
N PRO A 97 -19.06 19.15 -30.31
CA PRO A 97 -18.53 20.50 -30.33
C PRO A 97 -19.18 21.38 -29.28
N LYS A 98 -18.36 22.15 -28.55
CA LYS A 98 -18.81 23.23 -27.66
C LYS A 98 -18.16 24.55 -28.07
N VAL A 99 -18.93 25.57 -28.43
CA VAL A 99 -18.36 26.89 -28.67
C VAL A 99 -18.10 27.58 -27.33
N VAL A 100 -16.90 28.12 -27.15
CA VAL A 100 -16.43 28.77 -25.92
C VAL A 100 -15.76 30.12 -26.19
N LYS A 101 -15.53 30.91 -25.14
CA LYS A 101 -15.02 32.28 -25.26
C LYS A 101 -13.49 32.34 -25.37
N TYR A 102 -12.80 31.47 -24.65
CA TYR A 102 -11.34 31.48 -24.54
C TYR A 102 -10.77 30.20 -25.13
N SER A 103 -9.74 30.34 -25.97
CA SER A 103 -8.95 29.19 -26.40
C SER A 103 -8.11 28.64 -25.24
N GLU A 104 -7.75 27.37 -25.32
CA GLU A 104 -6.86 26.69 -24.39
C GLU A 104 -5.53 27.44 -24.26
N ARG A 105 -4.99 27.93 -25.39
CA ARG A 105 -3.77 28.74 -25.43
C ARG A 105 -3.90 30.01 -24.60
N ARG A 106 -5.04 30.68 -24.67
CA ARG A 106 -5.31 31.91 -23.91
C ARG A 106 -5.43 31.63 -22.41
N LEU A 107 -6.21 30.63 -22.01
CA LEU A 107 -6.34 30.23 -20.60
C LEU A 107 -5.01 29.71 -20.03
N GLY A 108 -4.22 28.99 -20.83
CA GLY A 108 -2.86 28.58 -20.47
C GLY A 108 -1.91 29.76 -20.24
N GLY A 109 -2.06 30.85 -21.00
CA GLY A 109 -1.33 32.10 -20.75
C GLY A 109 -1.69 32.75 -19.42
N GLU A 110 -2.97 32.72 -19.03
CA GLU A 110 -3.43 33.20 -17.71
C GLU A 110 -2.94 32.29 -16.57
N LEU A 111 -3.02 30.97 -16.74
CA LEU A 111 -2.47 30.00 -15.79
C LEU A 111 -0.96 30.20 -15.58
N ALA A 112 -0.20 30.47 -16.66
CA ALA A 112 1.24 30.71 -16.57
C ALA A 112 1.57 31.97 -15.75
N LYS A 113 0.71 32.99 -15.75
CA LYS A 113 0.87 34.17 -14.88
C LYS A 113 0.71 33.83 -13.41
N LEU A 114 -0.30 33.03 -13.03
CA LEU A 114 -0.46 32.52 -11.66
C LEU A 114 0.77 31.70 -11.24
N ASN A 115 1.24 30.79 -12.10
CA ASN A 115 2.40 29.94 -11.80
C ASN A 115 3.67 30.74 -11.51
N ARG A 116 3.94 31.81 -12.26
CA ARG A 116 5.08 32.72 -12.00
C ARG A 116 4.99 33.42 -10.64
N HIS A 117 3.79 33.59 -10.11
CA HIS A 117 3.54 34.24 -8.82
C HIS A 117 3.24 33.25 -7.68
N SER A 118 3.35 31.94 -7.92
CA SER A 118 2.99 30.87 -6.98
C SER A 118 3.51 31.07 -5.56
N ARG A 119 4.74 31.58 -5.39
CA ARG A 119 5.34 31.88 -4.07
C ARG A 119 4.62 32.95 -3.25
N SER A 120 3.82 33.80 -3.91
CA SER A 120 3.03 34.86 -3.26
C SER A 120 1.61 34.41 -2.87
N ALA A 121 1.20 33.20 -3.27
CA ALA A 121 -0.08 32.65 -2.88
C ALA A 121 -0.11 32.40 -1.37
N ALA A 122 -1.19 32.82 -0.70
CA ALA A 122 -1.40 32.48 0.70
C ALA A 122 -1.68 30.97 0.83
N LYS A 123 -1.36 30.36 1.98
CA LYS A 123 -1.66 28.95 2.27
C LYS A 123 -3.14 28.58 2.11
N SER A 124 -4.03 29.56 2.22
CA SER A 124 -5.47 29.40 2.01
C SER A 124 -5.86 29.24 0.55
N VAL A 125 -4.96 29.53 -0.40
CA VAL A 125 -5.11 29.24 -1.84
C VAL A 125 -4.42 27.92 -2.13
N THR A 126 -5.20 26.88 -2.38
CA THR A 126 -4.73 25.49 -2.32
C THR A 126 -4.43 24.91 -3.70
N SER A 127 -5.10 25.37 -4.74
CA SER A 127 -4.81 24.98 -6.13
C SER A 127 -5.34 26.00 -7.14
N TRP A 128 -4.82 25.94 -8.37
CA TRP A 128 -5.34 26.68 -9.51
C TRP A 128 -5.07 25.94 -10.82
N TYR A 129 -6.03 25.94 -11.75
CA TYR A 129 -5.98 25.14 -12.98
C TYR A 129 -6.86 25.71 -14.10
N VAL A 130 -6.69 25.23 -15.33
CA VAL A 130 -7.62 25.51 -16.43
C VAL A 130 -8.76 24.50 -16.39
N ASP A 131 -9.98 24.98 -16.24
CA ASP A 131 -11.20 24.20 -16.36
C ASP A 131 -11.77 24.36 -17.78
N ALA A 132 -11.60 23.32 -18.60
CA ALA A 132 -12.07 23.31 -19.98
C ALA A 132 -13.61 23.34 -20.08
N GLU A 133 -14.31 22.73 -19.11
CA GLU A 133 -15.76 22.61 -19.13
C GLU A 133 -16.43 23.97 -18.83
N THR A 134 -15.93 24.68 -17.83
CA THR A 134 -16.43 26.05 -17.53
C THR A 134 -15.71 27.15 -18.30
N ASN A 135 -14.68 26.80 -19.08
CA ASN A 135 -13.86 27.69 -19.88
C ASN A 135 -13.25 28.85 -19.05
N THR A 136 -12.72 28.54 -17.88
CA THR A 136 -12.10 29.51 -16.96
C THR A 136 -10.81 28.96 -16.33
N VAL A 137 -10.01 29.84 -15.74
CA VAL A 137 -8.96 29.46 -14.78
C VAL A 137 -9.60 29.44 -13.40
N VAL A 138 -9.67 28.28 -12.77
CA VAL A 138 -10.21 28.12 -11.42
C VAL A 138 -9.10 28.34 -10.39
N VAL A 139 -9.43 29.04 -9.30
CA VAL A 139 -8.57 29.21 -8.13
C VAL A 139 -9.34 28.74 -6.91
N ASN A 140 -8.91 27.61 -6.32
CA ASN A 140 -9.50 27.04 -5.12
C ASN A 140 -8.88 27.69 -3.88
N ALA A 141 -9.73 28.22 -2.99
CA ALA A 141 -9.27 28.82 -1.75
C ALA A 141 -10.30 28.77 -0.61
N SER A 142 -9.83 28.57 0.60
CA SER A 142 -10.66 28.71 1.81
C SER A 142 -10.92 30.18 2.17
N ASP A 143 -9.99 31.07 1.81
CA ASP A 143 -10.13 32.53 1.95
C ASP A 143 -10.22 33.18 0.56
N GLY A 144 -11.44 33.59 0.18
CA GLY A 144 -11.69 34.27 -1.09
C GLY A 144 -11.03 35.64 -1.21
N ALA A 145 -10.76 36.35 -0.11
CA ALA A 145 -10.05 37.63 -0.15
C ALA A 145 -8.56 37.43 -0.45
N ALA A 146 -7.93 36.41 0.13
CA ALA A 146 -6.57 36.01 -0.22
C ALA A 146 -6.45 35.61 -1.70
N ALA A 147 -7.40 34.82 -2.21
CA ALA A 147 -7.45 34.46 -3.63
C ALA A 147 -7.56 35.68 -4.54
N LYS A 148 -8.45 36.65 -4.23
CA LYS A 148 -8.58 37.91 -5.00
C LYS A 148 -7.27 38.71 -5.04
N ARG A 149 -6.56 38.79 -3.91
CA ARG A 149 -5.24 39.47 -3.84
C ARG A 149 -4.22 38.75 -4.71
N PHE A 150 -4.15 37.42 -4.64
CA PHE A 150 -3.23 36.61 -5.44
C PHE A 150 -3.51 36.75 -6.96
N VAL A 151 -4.78 36.68 -7.37
CA VAL A 151 -5.19 36.87 -8.78
C VAL A 151 -4.82 38.26 -9.29
N LYS A 152 -5.09 39.31 -8.51
CA LYS A 152 -4.74 40.69 -8.86
C LYS A 152 -3.23 40.88 -8.98
N ALA A 153 -2.47 40.38 -8.02
CA ALA A 153 -1.01 40.46 -8.01
C ALA A 153 -0.38 39.73 -9.21
N SER A 154 -1.02 38.65 -9.66
CA SER A 154 -0.53 37.86 -10.79
C SER A 154 -0.78 38.50 -12.16
N GLY A 155 -1.55 39.60 -12.26
CA GLY A 155 -1.87 40.27 -13.53
C GLY A 155 -2.78 39.44 -14.45
N VAL A 156 -3.54 38.51 -13.87
CA VAL A 156 -4.48 37.65 -14.60
C VAL A 156 -5.77 38.41 -14.89
N SER A 157 -6.36 38.17 -16.05
CA SER A 157 -7.66 38.77 -16.39
C SER A 157 -8.76 38.23 -15.48
N ALA A 158 -9.40 39.11 -14.70
CA ALA A 158 -10.50 38.74 -13.79
C ALA A 158 -11.68 38.08 -14.52
N SER A 159 -11.93 38.42 -15.78
CA SER A 159 -13.01 37.82 -16.58
C SER A 159 -12.75 36.37 -16.98
N ALA A 160 -11.49 35.92 -16.88
CA ALA A 160 -11.06 34.56 -17.21
C ALA A 160 -10.88 33.70 -15.95
N VAL A 161 -11.06 34.26 -14.74
CA VAL A 161 -10.84 33.55 -13.48
C VAL A 161 -12.14 33.32 -12.73
N ARG A 162 -12.26 32.13 -12.16
CA ARG A 162 -13.30 31.76 -11.20
C ARG A 162 -12.67 31.38 -9.88
N ILE A 163 -12.93 32.15 -8.83
CA ILE A 163 -12.51 31.79 -7.47
C ILE A 163 -13.59 30.88 -6.88
N VAL A 164 -13.19 29.70 -6.43
CA VAL A 164 -14.07 28.70 -5.83
C VAL A 164 -13.69 28.55 -4.37
N HIS A 165 -14.69 28.63 -3.49
CA HIS A 165 -14.46 28.31 -2.08
C HIS A 165 -14.16 26.82 -1.95
N SER A 166 -13.01 26.49 -1.36
CA SER A 166 -12.59 25.09 -1.17
C SER A 166 -11.90 24.93 0.18
N THR A 167 -12.27 23.88 0.89
CA THR A 167 -11.64 23.45 2.14
C THR A 167 -10.59 22.37 1.94
N GLU A 168 -10.25 22.04 0.69
CA GLU A 168 -9.22 21.06 0.33
C GLU A 168 -7.87 21.44 0.92
N LYS A 169 -7.14 20.43 1.42
CA LYS A 169 -5.77 20.58 1.93
C LYS A 169 -4.89 19.52 1.27
N PRO A 170 -4.35 19.78 0.06
CA PRO A 170 -3.43 18.86 -0.60
C PRO A 170 -2.24 18.56 0.31
N ARG A 171 -1.90 17.28 0.43
CA ARG A 171 -0.76 16.80 1.22
C ARG A 171 0.04 15.82 0.38
N LEU A 172 1.35 15.78 0.62
CA LEU A 172 2.18 14.68 0.13
C LEU A 172 1.79 13.41 0.90
N VAL A 173 1.78 12.29 0.19
CA VAL A 173 1.46 10.98 0.77
C VAL A 173 2.66 10.04 0.61
N HIS A 174 2.90 9.24 1.64
CA HIS A 174 3.92 8.19 1.72
C HIS A 174 3.21 6.87 2.00
N ASP A 175 3.70 5.77 1.45
CA ASP A 175 3.15 4.46 1.74
C ASP A 175 3.81 3.88 2.99
N ILE A 176 3.05 3.16 3.80
CA ILE A 176 3.56 2.30 4.86
C ILE A 176 3.66 0.89 4.28
N ILE A 177 4.88 0.34 4.28
CA ILE A 177 5.18 -0.96 3.68
C ILE A 177 5.93 -1.79 4.72
N GLY A 178 5.47 -3.00 4.96
CA GLY A 178 6.13 -3.95 5.85
C GLY A 178 7.56 -4.26 5.41
N GLY A 179 8.43 -4.46 6.38
CA GLY A 179 9.87 -4.59 6.23
C GLY A 179 10.62 -3.26 6.20
N GLU A 180 9.99 -2.16 5.78
CA GLU A 180 10.69 -0.87 5.68
C GLU A 180 11.13 -0.33 7.04
N ARG A 181 12.24 0.43 6.99
CA ARG A 181 12.84 1.06 8.17
C ARG A 181 11.96 2.20 8.67
N TYR A 182 11.81 2.29 9.99
CA TYR A 182 11.47 3.54 10.67
C TYR A 182 12.50 3.82 11.76
N TRP A 183 12.50 5.06 12.24
CA TRP A 183 13.45 5.56 13.21
C TRP A 183 12.71 6.07 14.44
N THR A 184 13.19 5.68 15.62
CA THR A 184 12.92 6.37 16.87
C THR A 184 14.03 7.39 17.14
N THR A 185 13.99 8.03 18.30
CA THR A 185 15.05 8.94 18.72
C THR A 185 16.39 8.24 19.01
N GLN A 186 16.35 6.92 19.29
CA GLN A 186 17.52 6.17 19.75
C GLN A 186 18.07 5.20 18.70
N TYR A 187 17.21 4.48 17.98
CA TYR A 187 17.63 3.46 17.01
C TYR A 187 16.57 3.28 15.92
N GLY A 188 16.88 2.44 14.93
CA GLY A 188 15.94 2.10 13.87
C GLY A 188 15.38 0.70 14.05
N CYS A 189 14.11 0.54 13.70
CA CYS A 189 13.40 -0.73 13.65
C CYS A 189 12.69 -0.86 12.30
N SER A 190 11.98 -1.97 12.10
CA SER A 190 11.27 -2.27 10.87
C SER A 190 9.77 -2.30 11.11
N VAL A 191 8.99 -1.89 10.11
CA VAL A 191 7.53 -2.06 10.09
C VAL A 191 7.22 -3.55 9.89
N ALA A 192 6.25 -4.13 10.61
CA ALA A 192 5.77 -5.48 10.31
C ALA A 192 4.63 -5.40 9.29
N PHE A 193 3.44 -5.01 9.75
CA PHE A 193 2.24 -4.98 8.92
C PHE A 193 1.46 -3.70 9.15
N SER A 194 0.84 -3.20 8.09
CA SER A 194 -0.09 -2.08 8.17
C SER A 194 -1.37 -2.51 8.89
N VAL A 195 -1.85 -1.65 9.79
CA VAL A 195 -3.18 -1.78 10.40
C VAL A 195 -3.95 -0.48 10.17
N THR A 196 -5.26 -0.49 10.36
CA THR A 196 -6.06 0.73 10.31
C THR A 196 -5.48 1.79 11.25
N GLY A 197 -5.18 2.97 10.69
CA GLY A 197 -4.57 4.08 11.42
C GLY A 197 -3.05 4.03 11.59
N GLY A 198 -2.36 2.99 11.11
CA GLY A 198 -0.90 2.92 11.23
C GLY A 198 -0.27 1.57 10.91
N TYR A 199 0.59 1.08 11.81
CA TYR A 199 1.28 -0.21 11.64
C TYR A 199 1.66 -0.87 12.98
N ILE A 200 1.90 -2.18 12.94
CA ILE A 200 2.46 -2.96 14.05
C ILE A 200 3.96 -3.18 13.89
N THR A 201 4.66 -3.28 15.02
CA THR A 201 6.12 -3.45 15.14
C THR A 201 6.44 -4.12 16.49
N ALA A 202 7.72 -4.28 16.84
CA ALA A 202 8.14 -4.91 18.09
C ALA A 202 8.03 -3.94 19.27
N GLY A 203 7.72 -4.46 20.46
CA GLY A 203 7.52 -3.67 21.69
C GLY A 203 8.82 -3.07 22.20
N HIS A 204 9.91 -3.83 22.13
CA HIS A 204 11.24 -3.34 22.52
C HIS A 204 11.77 -2.20 21.63
N CYS A 205 11.06 -1.83 20.56
CA CYS A 205 11.48 -0.74 19.68
C CYS A 205 11.15 0.66 20.21
N GLY A 206 10.26 0.79 21.20
CA GLY A 206 9.91 2.08 21.78
C GLY A 206 8.74 2.02 22.76
N ASP A 207 8.70 3.02 23.65
CA ASP A 207 7.63 3.16 24.64
C ASP A 207 6.42 3.93 24.09
N THR A 208 5.27 3.73 24.74
CA THR A 208 4.04 4.47 24.43
C THR A 208 4.29 5.97 24.50
N GLY A 209 3.90 6.69 23.44
CA GLY A 209 4.09 8.14 23.32
C GLY A 209 5.39 8.57 22.64
N GLU A 210 6.33 7.66 22.37
CA GLU A 210 7.51 7.98 21.56
C GLU A 210 7.17 8.23 20.10
N THR A 211 7.87 9.18 19.47
CA THR A 211 7.63 9.57 18.07
C THR A 211 8.50 8.78 17.09
N THR A 212 7.96 8.53 15.90
CA THR A 212 8.68 7.87 14.80
C THR A 212 8.85 8.76 13.58
N GLU A 213 9.94 8.52 12.85
CA GLU A 213 10.15 9.01 11.48
C GLU A 213 10.25 7.82 10.53
N GLY A 214 9.73 7.95 9.30
CA GLY A 214 9.88 6.90 8.30
C GLY A 214 11.31 6.79 7.77
N ALA A 215 11.57 5.82 6.89
CA ALA A 215 12.88 5.63 6.25
C ALA A 215 13.42 6.92 5.59
N ASN A 216 12.52 7.77 5.12
CA ASN A 216 12.78 9.06 4.49
C ASN A 216 13.04 10.23 5.48
N ARG A 217 13.13 9.97 6.79
CA ARG A 217 13.31 10.98 7.84
C ARG A 217 12.18 12.02 7.92
N VAL A 218 10.99 11.65 7.46
CA VAL A 218 9.78 12.47 7.63
C VAL A 218 9.01 11.96 8.83
N ALA A 219 8.50 12.88 9.64
CA ALA A 219 7.63 12.57 10.78
C ALA A 219 6.51 11.61 10.37
N GLN A 220 6.38 10.51 11.10
CA GLN A 220 5.53 9.38 10.74
C GLN A 220 4.41 9.18 11.74
N GLY A 221 4.73 8.95 13.01
CA GLY A 221 3.71 8.59 13.98
C GLY A 221 4.18 8.65 15.41
N THR A 222 3.39 8.02 16.27
CA THR A 222 3.66 7.88 17.69
C THR A 222 3.24 6.49 18.15
N PHE A 223 4.02 5.85 19.02
CA PHE A 223 3.64 4.57 19.63
C PHE A 223 2.35 4.75 20.42
N GLY A 224 1.26 4.12 19.96
CA GLY A 224 -0.05 4.17 20.63
C GLY A 224 -0.14 3.18 21.79
N GLY A 225 0.67 2.12 21.74
CA GLY A 225 0.90 1.19 22.84
C GLY A 225 2.06 0.24 22.54
N SER A 226 2.62 -0.35 23.59
CA SER A 226 3.79 -1.23 23.54
C SER A 226 3.78 -2.20 24.73
N SER A 227 4.22 -3.44 24.51
CA SER A 227 4.39 -4.49 25.53
C SER A 227 5.72 -5.21 25.31
N PHE A 228 6.65 -5.04 26.27
CA PHE A 228 7.92 -5.76 26.36
C PHE A 228 8.56 -5.54 27.75
N PRO A 229 9.11 -6.57 28.44
CA PRO A 229 9.04 -8.00 28.13
C PRO A 229 7.67 -8.61 28.50
N GLY A 230 7.56 -9.95 28.46
CA GLY A 230 6.29 -10.70 28.56
C GLY A 230 5.80 -11.09 27.16
N ASP A 231 5.51 -10.07 26.37
CA ASP A 231 5.27 -10.12 24.93
C ASP A 231 6.34 -9.28 24.20
N ASP A 232 6.27 -9.18 22.87
CA ASP A 232 7.10 -8.22 22.12
C ASP A 232 6.37 -7.63 20.92
N TYR A 233 5.38 -6.77 21.19
CA TYR A 233 4.66 -6.01 20.17
C TYR A 233 4.44 -4.54 20.57
N ALA A 234 4.24 -3.73 19.54
CA ALA A 234 3.74 -2.37 19.64
C ALA A 234 2.91 -2.03 18.39
N TRP A 235 2.13 -0.96 18.48
CA TRP A 235 1.54 -0.31 17.31
C TRP A 235 1.86 1.18 17.31
N VAL A 236 2.01 1.72 16.10
CA VAL A 236 2.30 3.13 15.86
C VAL A 236 1.12 3.75 15.14
N ASP A 237 0.55 4.79 15.75
CA ASP A 237 -0.44 5.66 15.13
C ASP A 237 0.24 6.63 14.17
N THR A 238 -0.06 6.53 12.89
CA THR A 238 0.56 7.38 11.88
C THR A 238 -0.25 8.63 11.61
N ASN A 239 0.45 9.70 11.26
CA ASN A 239 -0.22 10.90 10.81
C ASN A 239 -0.79 10.69 9.40
N SER A 240 -1.85 11.44 9.10
CA SER A 240 -1.90 12.29 7.91
C SER A 240 -1.25 11.71 6.66
N GLN A 241 0.03 12.03 6.52
CA GLN A 241 0.86 11.90 5.33
C GLN A 241 1.25 10.45 5.02
N TRP A 242 0.93 9.49 5.87
CA TRP A 242 1.30 8.08 5.68
C TRP A 242 0.05 7.23 5.46
N THR A 243 0.07 6.47 4.38
CA THR A 243 -1.03 5.61 3.93
C THR A 243 -0.68 4.16 4.24
N PRO A 244 -1.41 3.50 5.15
CA PRO A 244 -1.32 2.05 5.34
C PRO A 244 -1.52 1.30 4.01
N THR A 245 -0.69 0.29 3.74
CA THR A 245 -0.82 -0.56 2.53
C THR A 245 -0.72 -2.05 2.90
N PRO A 246 -1.35 -2.95 2.12
CA PRO A 246 -1.27 -4.39 2.36
C PRO A 246 0.04 -4.99 1.83
N LYS A 247 1.14 -4.24 1.82
CA LYS A 247 2.39 -4.63 1.15
C LYS A 247 3.49 -4.91 2.15
N VAL A 248 4.30 -5.92 1.85
CA VAL A 248 5.60 -6.15 2.46
C VAL A 248 6.67 -6.09 1.38
N ASN A 249 7.76 -5.37 1.63
CA ASN A 249 8.85 -5.18 0.67
C ASN A 249 9.65 -6.49 0.50
N ARG A 250 9.82 -6.96 -0.74
CA ARG A 250 10.64 -8.15 -1.07
C ARG A 250 12.10 -7.81 -1.35
N TYR A 251 12.44 -6.52 -1.39
CA TYR A 251 13.76 -5.95 -1.67
C TYR A 251 14.36 -6.29 -3.04
N ASP A 252 13.54 -6.76 -3.98
CA ASP A 252 13.89 -7.02 -5.38
C ASP A 252 13.17 -6.06 -6.36
N GLY A 253 12.54 -5.02 -5.83
CA GLY A 253 11.69 -4.09 -6.58
C GLY A 253 10.21 -4.52 -6.65
N THR A 254 9.84 -5.63 -6.01
CA THR A 254 8.47 -6.12 -5.88
C THR A 254 7.99 -6.12 -4.42
N TYR A 255 6.70 -6.40 -4.24
CA TYR A 255 6.04 -6.49 -2.94
C TYR A 255 5.34 -7.84 -2.81
N GLU A 256 5.30 -8.37 -1.59
CA GLU A 256 4.31 -9.38 -1.20
C GLU A 256 3.04 -8.67 -0.80
N THR A 257 1.89 -9.09 -1.34
CA THR A 257 0.58 -8.63 -0.86
C THR A 257 0.13 -9.49 0.31
N ILE A 258 -0.33 -8.85 1.37
CA ILE A 258 -0.87 -9.49 2.57
C ILE A 258 -2.38 -9.65 2.43
N ASN A 259 -2.83 -10.89 2.56
CA ASN A 259 -4.21 -11.31 2.30
C ASN A 259 -4.93 -11.73 3.59
N GLY A 260 -4.24 -11.75 4.72
CA GLY A 260 -4.80 -12.20 5.99
C GLY A 260 -3.71 -12.56 7.01
N ALA A 261 -4.13 -13.20 8.10
CA ALA A 261 -3.27 -13.63 9.20
C ALA A 261 -3.55 -15.08 9.65
N THR A 262 -3.99 -15.95 8.74
CA THR A 262 -4.23 -17.37 9.06
C THR A 262 -2.93 -18.02 9.56
N GLU A 263 -2.99 -18.67 10.72
CA GLU A 263 -1.84 -19.27 11.35
C GLU A 263 -1.28 -20.46 10.54
N ALA A 264 0.02 -20.43 10.22
CA ALA A 264 0.69 -21.51 9.52
C ALA A 264 1.28 -22.58 10.46
N PRO A 265 1.11 -23.89 10.21
CA PRO A 265 1.68 -24.93 11.06
C PRO A 265 3.22 -24.99 11.00
N VAL A 266 3.83 -25.60 12.02
CA VAL A 266 5.27 -25.93 12.05
C VAL A 266 5.67 -26.68 10.76
N GLY A 267 6.82 -26.33 10.20
CA GLY A 267 7.32 -26.82 8.91
C GLY A 267 6.94 -25.95 7.72
N THR A 268 5.97 -25.05 7.85
CA THR A 268 5.61 -24.10 6.78
C THR A 268 6.78 -23.17 6.46
N ARG A 269 7.05 -22.97 5.17
CA ARG A 269 8.04 -21.99 4.72
C ARG A 269 7.49 -20.58 4.85
N VAL A 270 8.24 -19.75 5.56
CA VAL A 270 7.94 -18.35 5.81
C VAL A 270 9.11 -17.49 5.35
N CYS A 271 8.83 -16.24 5.03
CA CYS A 271 9.79 -15.24 4.63
C CYS A 271 9.73 -14.04 5.57
N ARG A 272 10.89 -13.44 5.84
CA ARG A 272 11.05 -12.25 6.68
C ARG A 272 11.56 -11.07 5.86
N SER A 273 10.94 -9.91 6.08
CA SER A 273 11.41 -8.63 5.59
C SER A 273 11.79 -7.70 6.75
N GLY A 274 12.94 -7.03 6.65
CA GLY A 274 13.43 -6.10 7.65
C GLY A 274 14.45 -5.12 7.08
N GLY A 275 14.53 -3.95 7.70
CA GLY A 275 15.23 -2.78 7.15
C GLY A 275 16.75 -2.83 7.24
N THR A 276 17.34 -3.82 7.93
CA THR A 276 18.81 -3.94 8.05
C THR A 276 19.37 -4.92 7.04
N THR A 277 18.79 -6.12 6.94
CA THR A 277 19.26 -7.18 6.04
C THR A 277 18.51 -7.16 4.71
N ASN A 278 18.30 -5.96 4.20
CA ASN A 278 17.39 -5.59 3.12
C ASN A 278 17.94 -5.78 1.69
N THR A 279 18.95 -6.63 1.51
CA THR A 279 19.50 -6.93 0.17
C THR A 279 18.71 -8.01 -0.57
N ARG A 280 17.88 -8.76 0.16
CA ARG A 280 16.96 -9.79 -0.32
C ARG A 280 15.95 -10.14 0.77
N ILE A 281 14.95 -10.94 0.42
CA ILE A 281 14.09 -11.61 1.38
C ILE A 281 14.76 -12.88 1.94
N TRP A 282 14.59 -13.14 3.23
CA TRP A 282 15.14 -14.32 3.91
C TRP A 282 14.02 -15.28 4.26
N CYS A 283 14.14 -16.55 3.89
CA CYS A 283 13.06 -17.51 4.05
C CYS A 283 13.53 -18.84 4.63
N GLY A 284 12.66 -19.51 5.36
CA GLY A 284 12.95 -20.81 5.97
C GLY A 284 11.73 -21.36 6.72
N PRO A 285 11.82 -22.57 7.28
CA PRO A 285 10.70 -23.20 7.94
C PRO A 285 10.43 -22.62 9.33
N ILE A 286 9.16 -22.53 9.71
CA ILE A 286 8.75 -22.46 11.12
C ILE A 286 9.22 -23.76 11.80
N GLN A 287 9.99 -23.63 12.88
CA GLN A 287 10.50 -24.77 13.65
C GLN A 287 9.67 -25.04 14.90
N GLN A 288 9.19 -23.98 15.58
CA GLN A 288 8.44 -24.09 16.82
C GLN A 288 7.40 -22.98 16.91
N ARG A 289 6.31 -23.25 17.62
CA ARG A 289 5.33 -22.27 18.11
C ARG A 289 5.31 -22.33 19.64
N ASN A 290 4.87 -21.25 20.28
CA ASN A 290 4.83 -21.14 21.75
C ASN A 290 6.21 -21.31 22.41
N ALA A 291 7.26 -20.79 21.78
CA ALA A 291 8.60 -20.76 22.34
C ALA A 291 8.70 -19.68 23.43
N THR A 292 9.45 -19.97 24.49
CA THR A 292 9.80 -18.99 25.53
C THR A 292 11.28 -18.63 25.40
N VAL A 293 11.59 -17.34 25.39
CA VAL A 293 12.95 -16.80 25.26
C VAL A 293 13.25 -15.92 26.47
N ASN A 294 14.45 -16.06 27.02
CA ASN A 294 14.94 -15.20 28.10
C ASN A 294 15.93 -14.19 27.53
N TYR A 295 15.47 -12.96 27.33
CA TYR A 295 16.33 -11.83 26.97
C TYR A 295 16.95 -11.21 28.23
N PRO A 296 18.02 -10.40 28.11
CA PRO A 296 18.57 -9.64 29.23
C PRO A 296 17.53 -8.75 29.94
N GLU A 297 16.55 -8.23 29.20
CA GLU A 297 15.48 -7.35 29.68
C GLU A 297 14.33 -8.12 30.35
N GLY A 298 14.15 -9.39 30.01
CA GLY A 298 13.14 -10.27 30.62
C GLY A 298 12.73 -11.45 29.75
N THR A 299 11.83 -12.27 30.29
CA THR A 299 11.26 -13.43 29.59
C THR A 299 10.14 -12.99 28.66
N VAL A 300 10.12 -13.51 27.43
CA VAL A 300 9.03 -13.38 26.47
C VAL A 300 8.50 -14.77 26.12
N THR A 301 7.19 -14.96 26.18
CA THR A 301 6.51 -16.25 25.94
C THR A 301 5.75 -16.25 24.62
N GLY A 302 5.22 -17.40 24.17
CA GLY A 302 4.32 -17.46 23.01
C GLY A 302 5.00 -17.34 21.63
N LEU A 303 6.32 -17.16 21.55
CA LEU A 303 6.99 -16.80 20.30
C LEU A 303 6.98 -17.92 19.24
N ILE A 304 6.99 -17.53 17.97
CA ILE A 304 7.32 -18.39 16.83
C ILE A 304 8.84 -18.44 16.72
N ARG A 305 9.41 -19.63 16.54
CA ARG A 305 10.82 -19.79 16.15
C ARG A 305 10.89 -20.28 14.72
N ALA A 306 11.67 -19.60 13.88
CA ALA A 306 11.92 -20.01 12.50
C ALA A 306 13.42 -20.00 12.16
N ASN A 307 13.82 -20.88 11.25
CA ASN A 307 15.18 -20.87 10.69
C ASN A 307 15.25 -19.83 9.57
N VAL A 308 15.30 -18.57 9.98
CA VAL A 308 15.42 -17.40 9.13
C VAL A 308 16.46 -16.51 9.77
N CYS A 309 17.42 -15.98 9.02
CA CYS A 309 18.40 -15.07 9.61
C CYS A 309 17.79 -13.67 9.82
N ALA A 310 18.31 -12.97 10.82
CA ALA A 310 18.04 -11.55 11.08
C ALA A 310 19.27 -10.95 11.77
N ASP A 311 19.47 -9.65 11.62
CA ASP A 311 20.51 -8.86 12.31
C ASP A 311 19.88 -7.71 13.14
N PRO A 312 20.64 -7.11 14.08
CA PRO A 312 20.18 -5.96 14.85
C PRO A 312 19.60 -4.84 13.96
N GLY A 313 18.36 -4.45 14.23
CA GLY A 313 17.61 -3.47 13.44
C GLY A 313 16.59 -4.08 12.47
N ASP A 314 16.59 -5.39 12.28
CA ASP A 314 15.46 -6.11 11.66
C ASP A 314 14.27 -6.29 12.62
N SER A 315 14.48 -6.02 13.92
CA SER A 315 13.43 -5.94 14.94
C SER A 315 12.20 -5.19 14.44
N GLY A 316 11.03 -5.73 14.72
CA GLY A 316 9.75 -5.23 14.23
C GLY A 316 9.41 -5.66 12.80
N GLY A 317 10.31 -6.31 12.07
CA GLY A 317 10.09 -6.69 10.67
C GLY A 317 9.07 -7.81 10.48
N ALA A 318 8.46 -7.84 9.30
CA ALA A 318 7.37 -8.74 8.94
C ALA A 318 7.85 -10.19 8.74
N LEU A 319 7.16 -11.16 9.33
CA LEU A 319 7.22 -12.58 8.97
C LEU A 319 5.89 -13.00 8.32
N PHE A 320 5.94 -13.52 7.09
CA PHE A 320 4.76 -13.92 6.32
C PHE A 320 5.01 -15.26 5.62
N THR A 321 3.95 -15.96 5.20
CA THR A 321 4.10 -17.22 4.44
C THR A 321 4.76 -16.99 3.10
N GLU A 322 5.65 -17.90 2.67
CA GLU A 322 6.32 -17.77 1.36
C GLU A 322 5.32 -17.77 0.19
N THR A 323 4.16 -18.39 0.40
CA THR A 323 3.03 -18.40 -0.53
C THR A 323 1.75 -18.00 0.19
N GLY A 324 0.87 -17.26 -0.50
CA GLY A 324 -0.48 -16.92 -0.01
C GLY A 324 -0.57 -15.66 0.86
N GLY A 325 0.55 -14.98 1.15
CA GLY A 325 0.52 -13.66 1.79
C GLY A 325 -0.10 -13.62 3.19
N GLN A 326 0.08 -14.67 4.00
CA GLN A 326 -0.47 -14.70 5.36
C GLN A 326 0.53 -14.13 6.35
N ALA A 327 0.16 -13.07 7.07
CA ALA A 327 0.95 -12.50 8.15
C ALA A 327 1.10 -13.54 9.29
N GLN A 328 2.33 -13.75 9.78
CA GLN A 328 2.64 -14.75 10.80
C GLN A 328 3.21 -14.14 12.07
N GLY A 329 4.17 -13.21 11.95
CA GLY A 329 4.87 -12.70 13.12
C GLY A 329 5.59 -11.37 12.92
N ILE A 330 6.01 -10.80 14.05
CA ILE A 330 6.80 -9.57 14.16
C ILE A 330 8.18 -9.97 14.69
N THR A 331 9.26 -9.56 14.03
CA THR A 331 10.63 -9.93 14.41
C THR A 331 10.97 -9.42 15.82
N SER A 332 11.25 -10.33 16.76
CA SER A 332 11.58 -10.00 18.16
C SER A 332 13.10 -10.05 18.38
N GLY A 333 13.72 -11.21 18.13
CA GLY A 333 15.15 -11.40 18.40
C GLY A 333 15.76 -12.52 17.57
N THR A 334 17.08 -12.61 17.57
CA THR A 334 17.86 -13.54 16.75
C THR A 334 19.06 -14.08 17.53
N SER A 335 19.51 -15.30 17.20
CA SER A 335 20.76 -15.88 17.70
C SER A 335 21.84 -16.02 16.62
N GLY A 336 21.53 -15.63 15.38
CA GLY A 336 22.41 -15.76 14.22
C GLY A 336 22.76 -14.41 13.60
N SER A 337 23.36 -14.44 12.41
CA SER A 337 23.63 -13.23 11.64
C SER A 337 23.47 -13.50 10.15
N CYS A 338 23.00 -12.51 9.39
CA CYS A 338 22.87 -12.65 7.95
C CYS A 338 24.19 -12.39 7.19
N ASN A 339 25.24 -11.92 7.87
CA ASN A 339 26.53 -11.56 7.26
C ASN A 339 27.26 -12.74 6.60
N ASN A 340 27.08 -13.96 7.12
CA ASN A 340 27.61 -15.21 6.58
C ASN A 340 26.63 -15.93 5.64
N GLY A 341 25.53 -15.28 5.25
CA GLY A 341 24.39 -15.95 4.64
C GLY A 341 23.56 -16.71 5.69
N GLN A 342 22.46 -17.32 5.26
CA GLN A 342 21.59 -18.09 6.14
C GLN A 342 22.00 -19.56 6.12
N ASP A 343 22.20 -20.15 7.30
CA ASP A 343 22.45 -21.57 7.51
C ASP A 343 21.53 -22.16 8.60
N SER A 344 21.75 -23.43 8.97
CA SER A 344 20.90 -24.14 9.93
C SER A 344 20.98 -23.61 11.38
N ASN A 345 22.00 -22.81 11.70
CA ASN A 345 22.23 -22.25 13.03
C ASN A 345 21.51 -20.91 13.22
N ASP A 346 21.03 -20.28 12.16
CA ASP A 346 20.27 -19.04 12.26
C ASP A 346 18.89 -19.30 12.85
N GLN A 347 18.60 -18.67 13.99
CA GLN A 347 17.31 -18.77 14.65
C GLN A 347 16.81 -17.37 14.92
N THR A 348 15.59 -17.09 14.48
CA THR A 348 14.89 -15.85 14.78
C THR A 348 13.57 -16.18 15.45
N TRP A 349 13.22 -15.37 16.45
CA TRP A 349 11.96 -15.44 17.17
C TRP A 349 11.06 -14.29 16.79
N PHE A 350 9.77 -14.57 16.73
CA PHE A 350 8.75 -13.64 16.27
C PHE A 350 7.55 -13.66 17.19
N GLN A 351 7.05 -12.47 17.54
CA GLN A 351 5.77 -12.31 18.22
C GLN A 351 4.63 -12.67 17.24
N PRO A 352 3.74 -13.63 17.56
CA PRO A 352 2.62 -13.99 16.68
C PRO A 352 1.71 -12.79 16.39
N VAL A 353 1.37 -12.57 15.11
CA VAL A 353 0.46 -11.45 14.75
C VAL A 353 -0.98 -11.69 15.18
N GLY A 354 -1.44 -12.95 15.23
CA GLY A 354 -2.82 -13.26 15.60
C GLY A 354 -3.19 -12.74 16.99
N GLU A 355 -2.28 -12.90 17.96
CA GLU A 355 -2.42 -12.34 19.31
C GLU A 355 -2.50 -10.81 19.29
N VAL A 356 -1.60 -10.15 18.55
CA VAL A 356 -1.56 -8.69 18.46
C VAL A 356 -2.85 -8.16 17.82
N LEU A 357 -3.34 -8.79 16.76
CA LEU A 357 -4.57 -8.39 16.06
C LEU A 357 -5.81 -8.55 16.96
N GLN A 358 -5.88 -9.59 17.79
CA GLN A 358 -6.98 -9.74 18.76
C GLN A 358 -7.00 -8.63 19.82
N ILE A 359 -5.82 -8.12 20.20
CA ILE A 359 -5.70 -6.98 21.11
C ILE A 359 -6.16 -5.71 20.41
N LEU A 360 -5.66 -5.46 19.20
CA LEU A 360 -5.94 -4.25 18.43
C LEU A 360 -7.38 -4.14 17.93
N ALA A 361 -8.04 -5.27 17.65
CA ALA A 361 -9.45 -5.30 17.27
C ALA A 361 -10.35 -4.61 18.31
N ARG A 362 -10.00 -4.69 19.60
CA ARG A 362 -10.71 -4.03 20.71
C ARG A 362 -10.69 -2.50 20.60
N ASP A 363 -9.70 -1.96 19.90
CA ASP A 363 -9.53 -0.53 19.64
C ASP A 363 -9.96 -0.13 18.21
N GLY A 364 -10.69 -1.00 17.50
CA GLY A 364 -11.20 -0.76 16.15
C GLY A 364 -10.10 -0.74 15.08
N ARG A 365 -9.02 -1.48 15.30
CA ARG A 365 -7.90 -1.59 14.35
C ARG A 365 -7.85 -2.99 13.77
N GLU A 366 -7.70 -3.03 12.46
CA GLU A 366 -7.66 -4.26 11.68
C GLU A 366 -6.42 -4.30 10.81
N LEU A 367 -6.00 -5.51 10.42
CA LEU A 367 -4.96 -5.70 9.42
C LEU A 367 -5.41 -5.12 8.07
N VAL A 368 -4.54 -4.37 7.41
CA VAL A 368 -4.82 -3.90 6.04
C VAL A 368 -4.44 -5.00 5.05
N THR A 369 -5.44 -5.49 4.31
CA THR A 369 -5.28 -6.53 3.27
C THR A 369 -5.59 -5.99 1.87
N GLU A 370 -5.35 -6.79 0.81
CA GLU A 370 -5.63 -6.38 -0.59
C GLU A 370 -7.08 -5.94 -0.79
N ASP A 371 -8.02 -6.61 -0.11
CA ASP A 371 -9.46 -6.33 -0.19
C ASP A 371 -9.89 -5.15 0.72
N GLY A 372 -8.96 -4.56 1.48
CA GLY A 372 -9.20 -3.49 2.44
C GLY A 372 -8.96 -3.92 3.91
N PRO A 373 -9.32 -3.07 4.90
CA PRO A 373 -9.74 -3.60 6.21
C PRO A 373 -10.86 -4.63 6.00
N GLY A 374 -11.09 -5.53 6.95
CA GLY A 374 -12.02 -6.65 6.81
C GLY A 374 -13.34 -6.22 6.17
N PRO A 375 -14.01 -7.10 5.42
CA PRO A 375 -15.12 -6.71 4.57
C PRO A 375 -16.34 -6.36 5.43
N GLY A 376 -16.42 -5.12 5.92
CA GLY A 376 -17.58 -4.68 6.68
C GLY A 376 -18.88 -4.97 5.92
N THR A 377 -19.93 -5.41 6.61
CA THR A 377 -21.33 -5.62 6.17
C THR A 377 -21.58 -6.39 4.85
N CYS A 378 -20.56 -6.91 4.17
CA CYS A 378 -20.63 -7.64 2.90
C CYS A 378 -21.45 -6.97 1.78
N ASP A 379 -21.52 -5.63 1.74
CA ASP A 379 -22.45 -4.86 0.88
C ASP A 379 -22.20 -4.97 -0.63
N GLY A 380 -21.04 -5.48 -1.05
CA GLY A 380 -20.65 -5.62 -2.46
C GLY A 380 -21.14 -6.90 -3.17
N HIS A 381 -21.83 -7.80 -2.46
CA HIS A 381 -22.25 -9.10 -3.00
C HIS A 381 -23.70 -9.12 -3.49
N GLU A 382 -23.98 -9.94 -4.52
CA GLU A 382 -25.32 -10.04 -5.14
C GLU A 382 -26.39 -10.51 -4.16
N THR A 383 -26.02 -11.44 -3.28
CA THR A 383 -26.89 -11.96 -2.23
C THR A 383 -26.26 -11.66 -0.89
N LYS A 384 -27.09 -11.22 0.07
CA LYS A 384 -26.68 -10.97 1.45
C LYS A 384 -27.70 -11.57 2.41
N VAL A 385 -27.22 -12.23 3.44
CA VAL A 385 -28.02 -12.88 4.48
C VAL A 385 -27.44 -12.54 5.84
N THR A 386 -28.30 -12.34 6.83
CA THR A 386 -27.92 -12.22 8.24
C THR A 386 -28.58 -13.37 8.98
N ASP A 387 -27.79 -14.12 9.76
CA ASP A 387 -28.27 -15.25 10.56
C ASP A 387 -27.43 -15.35 11.84
N SER A 388 -27.68 -16.35 12.69
CA SER A 388 -26.94 -16.55 13.93
C SER A 388 -26.56 -18.01 14.14
N LEU A 389 -25.32 -18.24 14.57
CA LEU A 389 -24.82 -19.56 14.93
C LEU A 389 -24.37 -19.59 16.39
N THR A 390 -24.67 -20.70 17.06
CA THR A 390 -24.01 -21.07 18.31
C THR A 390 -22.67 -21.74 18.02
N SER A 391 -21.73 -21.70 18.97
CA SER A 391 -20.43 -22.36 18.82
C SER A 391 -20.53 -23.83 18.41
N GLY A 392 -19.73 -24.21 17.42
CA GLY A 392 -19.70 -25.53 16.80
C GLY A 392 -20.80 -25.79 15.77
N ALA A 393 -21.76 -24.87 15.57
CA ALA A 393 -22.83 -25.05 14.59
C ALA A 393 -22.39 -24.64 13.17
N SER A 394 -23.14 -25.11 12.18
CA SER A 394 -22.98 -24.67 10.79
C SER A 394 -24.33 -24.32 10.18
N ASP A 395 -24.29 -23.38 9.25
CA ASP A 395 -25.41 -23.07 8.37
C ASP A 395 -24.97 -23.15 6.90
N TYR A 396 -25.92 -23.39 6.00
CA TYR A 396 -25.68 -23.60 4.58
C TYR A 396 -26.40 -22.57 3.72
N GLN A 397 -25.63 -21.85 2.90
CA GLN A 397 -26.13 -20.74 2.10
C GLN A 397 -26.12 -21.07 0.59
N PRO A 398 -27.19 -20.76 -0.15
CA PRO A 398 -28.43 -20.06 0.25
C PRO A 398 -29.58 -21.00 0.70
N GLY A 399 -29.60 -21.46 1.95
CA GLY A 399 -30.66 -22.35 2.47
C GLY A 399 -30.67 -23.74 1.81
N GLY A 400 -29.50 -24.25 1.43
CA GLY A 400 -29.35 -25.51 0.70
C GLY A 400 -28.19 -25.46 -0.28
N ASP A 401 -28.48 -25.26 -1.56
CA ASP A 401 -27.51 -25.16 -2.64
C ASP A 401 -27.98 -24.23 -3.78
N TYR A 402 -27.08 -23.95 -4.72
CA TYR A 402 -27.37 -23.27 -5.96
C TYR A 402 -26.65 -23.95 -7.13
N THR A 403 -27.18 -23.80 -8.34
CA THR A 403 -26.54 -24.32 -9.57
C THR A 403 -26.14 -23.16 -10.48
N THR A 404 -24.94 -23.24 -11.06
CA THR A 404 -24.49 -22.35 -12.13
C THR A 404 -24.20 -23.15 -13.41
N THR A 405 -24.56 -22.58 -14.55
CA THR A 405 -24.31 -23.16 -15.89
C THR A 405 -23.06 -22.61 -16.56
N ALA A 406 -22.42 -21.60 -15.97
CA ALA A 406 -21.22 -20.95 -16.49
C ALA A 406 -20.00 -21.27 -15.62
N THR A 407 -18.82 -21.23 -16.24
CA THR A 407 -17.56 -21.14 -15.50
C THR A 407 -17.34 -19.67 -15.15
N GLY A 408 -16.99 -19.38 -13.90
CA GLY A 408 -16.71 -18.01 -13.48
C GLY A 408 -16.42 -17.89 -11.98
N ALA A 409 -16.37 -16.65 -11.50
CA ALA A 409 -16.01 -16.35 -10.12
C ALA A 409 -17.17 -16.58 -9.15
N HIS A 410 -16.91 -17.37 -8.12
CA HIS A 410 -17.67 -17.45 -6.88
C HIS A 410 -16.97 -16.53 -5.88
N THR A 411 -17.64 -15.48 -5.46
CA THR A 411 -17.12 -14.59 -4.41
C THR A 411 -18.01 -14.64 -3.19
N ALA A 412 -17.42 -14.63 -2.00
CA ALA A 412 -18.16 -14.54 -0.75
C ALA A 412 -17.42 -13.71 0.29
N CYS A 413 -18.19 -13.21 1.23
CA CYS A 413 -17.78 -12.44 2.40
C CYS A 413 -18.57 -12.96 3.60
N LEU A 414 -17.89 -13.10 4.73
CA LEU A 414 -18.47 -13.37 6.03
C LEU A 414 -17.99 -12.26 6.98
N ASP A 415 -18.91 -11.74 7.76
CA ASP A 415 -18.69 -10.71 8.77
C ASP A 415 -19.37 -11.21 10.05
N GLY A 416 -18.58 -11.48 11.09
CA GLY A 416 -19.05 -12.09 12.33
C GLY A 416 -18.74 -11.22 13.57
N PRO A 417 -19.19 -11.63 14.77
CA PRO A 417 -18.94 -10.86 15.99
C PRO A 417 -17.44 -10.78 16.35
N ASP A 418 -16.98 -9.64 16.88
CA ASP A 418 -15.60 -9.56 17.37
C ASP A 418 -15.26 -10.64 18.41
N GLY A 419 -14.07 -11.23 18.28
CA GLY A 419 -13.54 -12.21 19.24
C GLY A 419 -14.14 -13.62 19.13
N VAL A 420 -14.84 -13.93 18.03
CA VAL A 420 -15.21 -15.31 17.66
C VAL A 420 -14.41 -15.78 16.44
N ASP A 421 -14.51 -17.06 16.13
CA ASP A 421 -13.86 -17.72 15.01
C ASP A 421 -14.96 -18.32 14.11
N PHE A 422 -15.12 -17.76 12.93
CA PHE A 422 -16.14 -18.14 11.97
C PHE A 422 -15.46 -18.50 10.65
N ASP A 423 -15.71 -19.71 10.17
CA ASP A 423 -15.17 -20.23 8.93
C ASP A 423 -16.22 -20.19 7.81
N VAL A 424 -15.76 -20.06 6.56
CA VAL A 424 -16.57 -20.31 5.37
C VAL A 424 -15.94 -21.35 4.46
N TYR A 425 -16.76 -22.28 3.96
CA TYR A 425 -16.36 -23.31 3.01
C TYR A 425 -17.27 -23.26 1.79
N LEU A 426 -16.71 -23.06 0.60
CA LEU A 426 -17.40 -23.30 -0.67
C LEU A 426 -17.28 -24.78 -1.03
N GLN A 427 -18.42 -25.43 -1.21
CA GLN A 427 -18.50 -26.85 -1.54
C GLN A 427 -19.16 -27.05 -2.91
N LYS A 428 -18.65 -28.02 -3.69
CA LYS A 428 -19.22 -28.46 -4.95
C LYS A 428 -19.78 -29.88 -4.81
N LEU A 429 -20.95 -30.13 -5.40
CA LEU A 429 -21.54 -31.46 -5.44
C LEU A 429 -20.86 -32.30 -6.54
N ASN A 430 -20.16 -33.36 -6.13
CA ASN A 430 -19.49 -34.30 -7.02
C ASN A 430 -19.93 -35.73 -6.67
N GLY A 431 -20.58 -36.42 -7.62
CA GLY A 431 -21.00 -37.82 -7.45
C GLY A 431 -21.94 -38.07 -6.26
N GLY A 432 -22.76 -37.09 -5.89
CA GLY A 432 -23.66 -37.16 -4.73
C GLY A 432 -23.02 -36.77 -3.39
N THR A 433 -21.74 -36.38 -3.39
CA THR A 433 -21.03 -35.92 -2.19
C THR A 433 -20.60 -34.47 -2.31
N TRP A 434 -20.70 -33.72 -1.21
CA TRP A 434 -20.20 -32.35 -1.14
C TRP A 434 -18.71 -32.35 -0.87
N GLN A 435 -17.94 -31.72 -1.75
CA GLN A 435 -16.50 -31.56 -1.61
C GLN A 435 -16.16 -30.08 -1.47
N THR A 436 -15.37 -29.71 -0.45
CA THR A 436 -14.86 -28.35 -0.31
C THR A 436 -13.90 -28.05 -1.47
N VAL A 437 -14.20 -26.99 -2.23
CA VAL A 437 -13.40 -26.53 -3.38
C VAL A 437 -12.70 -25.20 -3.12
N ALA A 438 -13.17 -24.43 -2.13
CA ALA A 438 -12.47 -23.29 -1.56
C ALA A 438 -12.92 -23.11 -0.10
N GLN A 439 -12.08 -22.50 0.72
CA GLN A 439 -12.41 -22.20 2.11
C GLN A 439 -11.59 -21.00 2.58
N SER A 440 -12.12 -20.29 3.56
CA SER A 440 -11.43 -19.27 4.33
C SER A 440 -11.75 -19.53 5.80
N ILE A 441 -10.68 -19.70 6.58
CA ILE A 441 -10.69 -20.32 7.92
C ILE A 441 -9.70 -19.60 8.85
N SER A 442 -9.68 -18.27 8.77
CA SER A 442 -8.85 -17.46 9.65
C SER A 442 -9.38 -17.57 11.10
N PRO A 443 -8.55 -17.34 12.13
CA PRO A 443 -9.03 -17.33 13.51
C PRO A 443 -9.79 -16.04 13.86
N THR A 444 -10.40 -15.39 12.88
CA THR A 444 -11.13 -14.12 13.00
C THR A 444 -12.58 -14.35 12.59
N PRO A 445 -13.51 -13.45 12.94
CA PRO A 445 -14.90 -13.63 12.57
C PRO A 445 -15.18 -13.39 11.08
N ASP A 446 -14.22 -12.81 10.36
CA ASP A 446 -14.42 -12.28 9.01
C ASP A 446 -13.65 -13.09 7.97
N GLU A 447 -14.33 -13.46 6.90
CA GLU A 447 -13.78 -14.35 5.89
C GLU A 447 -14.11 -13.91 4.47
N THR A 448 -13.21 -14.18 3.52
CA THR A 448 -13.46 -13.93 2.10
C THR A 448 -13.17 -15.17 1.26
N ILE A 449 -14.01 -15.42 0.26
CA ILE A 449 -13.74 -16.40 -0.79
C ILE A 449 -13.70 -15.69 -2.13
N ASN A 450 -12.67 -16.00 -2.92
CA ASN A 450 -12.65 -15.72 -4.35
C ASN A 450 -12.16 -16.97 -5.09
N TYR A 451 -13.09 -17.67 -5.75
CA TYR A 451 -12.83 -18.97 -6.38
C TYR A 451 -13.39 -19.02 -7.79
N THR A 452 -12.56 -19.37 -8.78
CA THR A 452 -13.06 -19.61 -10.15
C THR A 452 -13.51 -21.06 -10.29
N GLY A 453 -14.83 -21.26 -10.36
CA GLY A 453 -15.47 -22.57 -10.47
C GLY A 453 -15.99 -22.87 -11.87
N THR A 454 -16.14 -24.15 -12.17
CA THR A 454 -16.82 -24.64 -13.38
C THR A 454 -18.33 -24.77 -13.17
N ALA A 455 -19.11 -24.94 -14.24
CA ALA A 455 -20.54 -25.27 -14.11
C ALA A 455 -20.79 -26.45 -13.16
N GLY A 456 -21.89 -26.39 -12.40
CA GLY A 456 -22.27 -27.39 -11.40
C GLY A 456 -23.08 -26.82 -10.25
N THR A 457 -23.34 -27.67 -9.26
CA THR A 457 -24.09 -27.34 -8.04
C THR A 457 -23.12 -27.09 -6.88
N TYR A 458 -23.32 -25.99 -6.18
CA TYR A 458 -22.46 -25.47 -5.12
C TYR A 458 -23.27 -25.09 -3.89
N ARG A 459 -22.63 -25.05 -2.73
CA ARG A 459 -23.17 -24.44 -1.52
C ARG A 459 -22.05 -23.82 -0.70
N TYR A 460 -22.37 -22.80 0.08
CA TYR A 460 -21.48 -22.30 1.13
C TYR A 460 -21.87 -22.94 2.46
N ARG A 461 -20.89 -23.30 3.27
CA ARG A 461 -21.06 -23.69 4.67
C ARG A 461 -20.40 -22.62 5.53
N VAL A 462 -21.18 -21.88 6.29
CA VAL A 462 -20.69 -21.00 7.35
C VAL A 462 -20.61 -21.84 8.63
N HIS A 463 -19.52 -21.73 9.38
CA HIS A 463 -19.32 -22.53 10.58
C HIS A 463 -18.73 -21.69 11.71
N ALA A 464 -19.39 -21.67 12.86
CA ALA A 464 -18.86 -21.02 14.06
C ALA A 464 -17.87 -21.97 14.75
N TYR A 465 -16.58 -21.88 14.43
CA TYR A 465 -15.55 -22.78 14.96
C TYR A 465 -15.36 -22.58 16.46
N SER A 466 -15.28 -21.33 16.93
CA SER A 466 -15.25 -20.98 18.36
C SER A 466 -16.01 -19.68 18.63
N GLY A 467 -16.73 -19.61 19.75
CA GLY A 467 -17.69 -18.51 19.97
C GLY A 467 -18.95 -18.64 19.10
N GLY A 468 -19.85 -17.66 19.17
CA GLY A 468 -21.12 -17.67 18.43
C GLY A 468 -21.79 -16.30 18.50
N GLY A 469 -22.76 -16.06 17.62
CA GLY A 469 -23.47 -14.81 17.53
C GLY A 469 -24.09 -14.58 16.17
N GLU A 470 -24.53 -13.36 15.91
CA GLU A 470 -25.07 -12.93 14.63
C GLU A 470 -23.94 -12.68 13.64
N TYR A 471 -24.09 -13.17 12.41
CA TYR A 471 -23.15 -12.93 11.31
C TYR A 471 -23.90 -12.43 10.08
N THR A 472 -23.20 -11.68 9.24
CA THR A 472 -23.62 -11.31 7.89
C THR A 472 -22.80 -12.10 6.88
N PHE A 473 -23.47 -12.75 5.93
CA PHE A 473 -22.85 -13.48 4.85
C PHE A 473 -23.30 -12.94 3.49
N GLY A 474 -22.35 -12.50 2.68
CA GLY A 474 -22.57 -12.07 1.30
C GLY A 474 -21.96 -13.06 0.30
N PHE A 475 -22.63 -13.32 -0.82
CA PHE A 475 -22.01 -14.04 -1.93
C PHE A 475 -22.53 -13.61 -3.31
N SER A 476 -21.68 -13.78 -4.32
CA SER A 476 -22.02 -13.64 -5.74
C SER A 476 -21.66 -14.92 -6.48
N LYS A 477 -22.47 -15.28 -7.49
CA LYS A 477 -22.29 -16.51 -8.27
C LYS A 477 -21.97 -16.20 -9.74
N PRO A 478 -21.32 -17.13 -10.48
CA PRO A 478 -21.06 -16.97 -11.89
C PRO A 478 -22.31 -16.89 -12.78
#